data_AF-A0A7C3UTF5-F1
#
_entry.id   AF-A0A7C3UTF5-F1
#
_cell.length_a   1.000
_cell.length_b   1.000
_cell.length_c   1.000
_cell.angle_alpha   90.00
_cell.angle_beta   90.00
_cell.angle_gamma   90.00
#
_symmetry.space_group_name_H-M   'P 1'
#
loop_
_entity.id
_entity.type
_entity.pdbx_description
1 polymer ?
#
loop_
_entity_poly.entity_id
_entity_poly.type
_entity_poly.pdbx_seq_one_letter_code
_entity_poly.pdbx_strand_id
1 'polypeptide(L)'
;MATYCRVSGAGNNNASYVIRVVFSVAPIRAPFLKAWDNSSCNSTTGKVFTGTTGNGNEPVIIAKETTSGLPGSNWVTNVVKASGGANANKLKGDTNYVNFPNTNTTQYFNIALLLPSDFGADTYTFTLQAGGYFSSSPTITFAFNNQTYGGTEASPAYTTWGNYSAYYSSSGSSTSSIIPIYLGGSNTINEEMWIQTA
;
A
#
# COMPACT_ATOMS: atom_id res chain seq x y z
N MET A 1 12.27 -20.57 -6.02
CA MET A 1 12.90 -19.23 -6.12
C MET A 1 11.77 -18.22 -6.06
N ALA A 2 11.87 -17.19 -5.23
CA ALA A 2 10.82 -16.18 -5.08
C ALA A 2 10.70 -15.35 -6.37
N THR A 3 9.51 -15.25 -6.95
CA THR A 3 9.26 -14.40 -8.12
C THR A 3 8.67 -13.08 -7.65
N TYR A 4 9.35 -11.97 -7.93
CA TYR A 4 8.86 -10.63 -7.59
C TYR A 4 8.15 -10.00 -8.79
N CYS A 5 6.95 -9.44 -8.56
CA CYS A 5 6.20 -8.71 -9.59
C CYS A 5 6.12 -7.22 -9.26
N ARG A 6 6.39 -6.39 -10.26
CA ARG A 6 6.28 -4.94 -10.16
C ARG A 6 4.83 -4.48 -10.24
N VAL A 7 4.43 -3.59 -9.33
CA VAL A 7 3.15 -2.87 -9.37
C VAL A 7 3.30 -1.55 -10.12
N SER A 8 2.63 -1.43 -11.25
CA SER A 8 2.61 -0.20 -12.05
C SER A 8 1.81 0.90 -11.34
N GLY A 9 2.36 2.12 -11.31
CA GLY A 9 1.74 3.32 -10.74
C GLY A 9 1.81 3.42 -9.20
N ALA A 10 2.39 2.42 -8.53
CA ALA A 10 2.63 2.49 -7.09
C ALA A 10 3.64 3.59 -6.70
N GLY A 11 3.63 4.01 -5.44
CA GLY A 11 4.54 5.04 -4.93
C GLY A 11 3.95 6.44 -5.01
N ASN A 12 4.81 7.44 -5.16
CA ASN A 12 4.40 8.86 -5.17
C ASN A 12 3.88 9.32 -6.55
N ASN A 13 3.50 8.37 -7.39
CA ASN A 13 2.97 8.60 -8.73
C ASN A 13 1.53 9.11 -8.67
N ASN A 14 1.20 9.98 -9.62
CA ASN A 14 -0.16 10.47 -9.82
C ASN A 14 -1.02 9.43 -10.57
N ALA A 15 -1.18 8.25 -9.99
CA ALA A 15 -1.82 7.10 -10.63
C ALA A 15 -3.03 6.59 -9.84
N SER A 16 -4.09 6.23 -10.58
CA SER A 16 -5.22 5.42 -10.10
C SER A 16 -5.06 3.98 -10.55
N TYR A 17 -5.96 3.09 -10.12
CA TYR A 17 -6.03 1.71 -10.58
C TYR A 17 -4.83 0.82 -10.20
N VAL A 18 -3.99 1.28 -9.28
CA VAL A 18 -2.77 0.60 -8.82
C VAL A 18 -3.09 -0.70 -8.09
N ILE A 19 -3.85 -0.63 -7.00
CA ILE A 19 -4.40 -1.78 -6.31
C ILE A 19 -5.92 -1.75 -6.40
N ARG A 20 -6.51 -2.91 -6.64
CA ARG A 20 -7.95 -3.14 -6.74
C ARG A 20 -8.40 -4.04 -5.61
N VAL A 21 -9.47 -3.65 -4.92
CA VAL A 21 -10.19 -4.49 -3.96
C VAL A 21 -11.58 -4.77 -4.53
N VAL A 22 -11.98 -6.03 -4.55
CA VAL A 22 -13.31 -6.47 -4.99
C VAL A 22 -14.01 -7.19 -3.85
N PHE A 23 -15.19 -6.73 -3.50
CA PHE A 23 -16.12 -7.37 -2.58
C PHE A 23 -17.18 -8.12 -3.39
N SER A 24 -17.46 -9.39 -3.08
CA SER A 24 -18.53 -10.15 -3.77
C SER A 24 -19.94 -9.65 -3.44
N VAL A 25 -20.07 -8.87 -2.37
CA VAL A 25 -21.31 -8.24 -1.92
C VAL A 25 -21.05 -6.75 -1.78
N ALA A 26 -21.98 -5.92 -2.25
CA ALA A 26 -21.87 -4.48 -2.10
C ALA A 26 -21.89 -4.11 -0.60
N PRO A 27 -20.94 -3.30 -0.13
CA PRO A 27 -21.02 -2.72 1.21
C PRO A 27 -22.31 -1.92 1.41
N ILE A 28 -22.92 -1.96 2.60
CA ILE A 28 -24.05 -1.09 2.97
C ILE A 28 -23.58 0.27 3.52
N ARG A 29 -22.27 0.42 3.74
CA ARG A 29 -21.58 1.67 4.13
C ARG A 29 -20.22 1.71 3.46
N ALA A 30 -19.62 2.90 3.39
CA ALA A 30 -18.24 3.08 2.93
C ALA A 30 -17.29 2.04 3.57
N PRO A 31 -16.59 1.22 2.77
CA PRO A 31 -15.61 0.27 3.27
C PRO A 31 -14.30 1.00 3.65
N PHE A 32 -13.38 0.25 4.26
CA PHE A 32 -12.10 0.76 4.72
C PHE A 32 -10.94 -0.16 4.30
N LEU A 33 -9.72 0.40 4.35
CA LEU A 33 -8.45 -0.31 4.19
C LEU A 33 -7.56 -0.06 5.41
N LYS A 34 -7.04 -1.15 5.99
CA LYS A 34 -6.15 -1.19 7.15
C LYS A 34 -4.89 -1.99 6.82
N ALA A 35 -3.88 -1.88 7.68
CA ALA A 35 -2.69 -2.70 7.62
C ALA A 35 -2.27 -3.18 9.02
N TRP A 36 -1.79 -4.42 9.09
CA TRP A 36 -1.42 -5.14 10.32
C TRP A 36 -0.09 -5.88 10.15
N ASP A 37 0.55 -6.27 11.24
CA ASP A 37 1.78 -7.08 11.20
C ASP A 37 1.55 -8.48 10.64
N ASN A 38 0.37 -9.04 10.91
CA ASN A 38 0.10 -10.45 10.73
C ASN A 38 -1.32 -10.68 10.16
N SER A 39 -1.54 -11.91 9.68
CA SER A 39 -2.80 -12.33 9.07
C SER A 39 -3.96 -12.42 10.06
N SER A 40 -3.68 -12.54 11.36
CA SER A 40 -4.69 -12.47 12.43
C SER A 40 -5.22 -11.04 12.67
N CYS A 41 -4.62 -10.02 12.03
CA CYS A 41 -5.05 -8.63 12.10
C CYS A 41 -5.19 -8.10 13.55
N ASN A 42 -4.22 -8.43 14.41
CA ASN A 42 -4.29 -8.11 15.85
C ASN A 42 -3.02 -7.44 16.41
N SER A 43 -2.06 -7.08 15.55
CA SER A 43 -0.80 -6.45 15.96
C SER A 43 -0.37 -5.36 14.98
N THR A 44 0.21 -4.28 15.53
CA THR A 44 0.85 -3.17 14.80
C THR A 44 2.12 -2.71 15.52
N THR A 45 2.87 -3.64 16.08
CA THR A 45 4.13 -3.42 16.82
C THR A 45 5.36 -3.58 15.94
N GLY A 46 5.21 -4.09 14.71
CA GLY A 46 6.29 -4.18 13.74
C GLY A 46 6.80 -2.81 13.32
N LYS A 47 8.08 -2.77 12.91
CA LYS A 47 8.82 -1.54 12.58
C LYS A 47 8.08 -0.68 11.55
N VAL A 48 7.37 -1.30 10.59
CA VAL A 48 6.58 -0.57 9.57
C VAL A 48 5.41 0.25 10.15
N PHE A 49 4.93 -0.07 11.36
CA PHE A 49 3.83 0.63 12.02
C PHE A 49 4.28 1.50 13.19
N THR A 50 5.39 1.13 13.84
CA THR A 50 5.99 1.91 14.92
C THR A 50 6.94 2.98 14.40
N GLY A 51 7.42 2.85 13.17
CA GLY A 51 8.42 3.75 12.60
C GLY A 51 9.78 3.63 13.28
N THR A 52 10.58 4.66 13.08
CA THR A 52 11.90 4.89 13.68
C THR A 52 12.04 6.34 14.10
N THR A 53 13.12 6.68 14.80
CA THR A 53 13.45 8.06 15.10
C THR A 53 13.51 8.93 13.84
N GLY A 54 14.06 8.42 12.74
CA GLY A 54 14.20 9.13 11.47
C GLY A 54 12.89 9.57 10.82
N ASN A 55 11.75 8.97 11.18
CA ASN A 55 10.43 9.42 10.75
C ASN A 55 9.50 9.82 11.90
N GLY A 56 10.04 10.07 13.10
CA GLY A 56 9.28 10.50 14.27
C GLY A 56 8.45 9.40 14.93
N ASN A 57 8.81 8.12 14.74
CA ASN A 57 8.06 6.95 15.21
C ASN A 57 6.65 6.84 14.61
N GLU A 58 6.56 7.14 13.31
CA GLU A 58 5.31 7.09 12.55
C GLU A 58 5.27 5.86 11.63
N PRO A 59 4.07 5.32 11.31
CA PRO A 59 3.95 4.27 10.31
C PRO A 59 4.53 4.72 8.97
N VAL A 60 5.11 3.77 8.23
CA VAL A 60 5.69 4.04 6.90
C VAL A 60 4.74 3.69 5.77
N ILE A 61 3.76 2.81 5.99
CA ILE A 61 2.80 2.43 4.95
C ILE A 61 1.79 3.54 4.78
N ILE A 62 1.67 4.09 3.57
CA ILE A 62 0.71 5.14 3.24
C ILE A 62 -0.15 4.64 2.09
N ALA A 63 -1.46 4.75 2.23
CA ALA A 63 -2.39 4.52 1.13
C ALA A 63 -3.27 5.74 0.90
N LYS A 64 -3.76 5.87 -0.33
CA LYS A 64 -4.77 6.85 -0.72
C LYS A 64 -5.81 6.17 -1.58
N GLU A 65 -7.08 6.36 -1.25
CA GLU A 65 -8.15 5.89 -2.12
C GLU A 65 -8.11 6.64 -3.46
N THR A 66 -8.31 5.89 -4.54
CA THR A 66 -8.30 6.43 -5.89
C THR A 66 -9.55 6.01 -6.68
N THR A 67 -10.59 5.54 -5.99
CA THR A 67 -11.88 5.21 -6.61
C THR A 67 -12.56 6.46 -7.17
N SER A 68 -12.42 7.59 -6.49
CA SER A 68 -13.04 8.89 -6.83
C SER A 68 -12.18 9.76 -7.74
N GLY A 69 -10.91 9.41 -7.94
CA GLY A 69 -9.98 10.19 -8.76
C GLY A 69 -8.51 9.88 -8.47
N LEU A 70 -7.63 10.59 -9.17
CA LEU A 70 -6.18 10.47 -9.01
C LEU A 70 -5.71 11.03 -7.66
N PRO A 71 -4.59 10.53 -7.12
CA PRO A 71 -4.08 11.00 -5.84
C PRO A 71 -3.49 12.42 -5.88
N GLY A 72 -3.18 12.95 -7.07
CA GLY A 72 -2.43 14.19 -7.26
C GLY A 72 -0.93 13.93 -7.30
N SER A 73 -0.19 14.79 -7.99
CA SER A 73 1.28 14.72 -8.01
C SER A 73 1.86 14.91 -6.62
N ASN A 74 2.86 14.11 -6.28
CA ASN A 74 3.54 14.14 -4.99
C ASN A 74 2.59 13.99 -3.79
N TRP A 75 1.56 13.15 -3.89
CA TRP A 75 0.52 13.00 -2.87
C TRP A 75 1.04 12.56 -1.49
N VAL A 76 2.25 12.00 -1.43
CA VAL A 76 2.99 11.68 -0.21
C VAL A 76 3.85 12.89 0.20
N THR A 77 3.23 13.92 0.77
CA THR A 77 3.95 15.15 1.19
C THR A 77 4.32 15.19 2.68
N ASN A 78 3.59 14.48 3.55
CA ASN A 78 3.72 14.65 5.01
C ASN A 78 4.03 13.34 5.73
N VAL A 79 4.93 13.46 6.70
CA VAL A 79 5.30 12.41 7.66
C VAL A 79 4.20 12.13 8.68
N VAL A 80 3.20 13.01 8.84
CA VAL A 80 2.10 12.84 9.81
C VAL A 80 0.76 12.96 9.08
N LYS A 81 -0.09 11.95 9.25
CA LYS A 81 -1.50 11.95 8.81
C LYS A 81 -2.39 11.85 10.05
N ALA A 82 -3.60 12.39 9.97
CA ALA A 82 -4.53 12.47 11.09
C ALA A 82 -4.93 11.07 11.60
N SER A 83 -5.19 10.96 12.90
CA SER A 83 -5.75 9.75 13.48
C SER A 83 -7.15 9.45 12.94
N GLY A 84 -7.48 8.17 12.84
CA GLY A 84 -8.78 7.70 12.36
C GLY A 84 -8.84 7.43 10.86
N GLY A 85 -10.03 7.60 10.27
CA GLY A 85 -10.30 7.29 8.87
C GLY A 85 -10.18 8.52 7.99
N ALA A 86 -9.26 8.49 7.04
CA ALA A 86 -9.08 9.54 6.05
C ALA A 86 -9.01 8.93 4.65
N ASN A 87 -9.16 9.76 3.63
CA ASN A 87 -9.01 9.36 2.24
C ASN A 87 -7.55 8.94 1.96
N ALA A 88 -6.60 9.77 2.40
CA ALA A 88 -5.18 9.42 2.41
C ALA A 88 -4.67 9.26 3.85
N ASN A 89 -4.10 8.11 4.18
CA ASN A 89 -3.63 7.85 5.54
C ASN A 89 -2.39 6.95 5.63
N LYS A 90 -1.67 7.10 6.74
CA LYS A 90 -0.62 6.19 7.21
C LYS A 90 -1.28 4.99 7.88
N LEU A 91 -1.24 3.82 7.27
CA LEU A 91 -1.98 2.66 7.76
C LEU A 91 -1.38 2.12 9.08
N LYS A 92 -2.22 1.96 10.11
CA LYS A 92 -1.88 1.39 11.41
C LYS A 92 -3.13 0.81 12.08
N GLY A 93 -3.47 -0.43 11.72
CA GLY A 93 -4.58 -1.18 12.29
C GLY A 93 -5.87 -0.35 12.37
N ASP A 94 -6.47 -0.29 13.55
CA ASP A 94 -7.66 0.53 13.82
C ASP A 94 -7.36 1.99 14.16
N THR A 95 -6.10 2.32 14.45
CA THR A 95 -5.71 3.69 14.82
C THR A 95 -5.77 4.62 13.62
N ASN A 96 -5.21 4.19 12.49
CA ASN A 96 -5.15 4.98 11.27
C ASN A 96 -5.48 4.10 10.07
N TYR A 97 -6.46 4.50 9.27
CA TYR A 97 -6.94 3.71 8.13
C TYR A 97 -7.45 4.60 7.00
N VAL A 98 -7.61 3.97 5.83
CA VAL A 98 -8.17 4.63 4.64
C VAL A 98 -9.66 4.34 4.53
N ASN A 99 -10.46 5.38 4.26
CA ASN A 99 -11.87 5.25 3.90
C ASN A 99 -12.03 5.27 2.38
N PHE A 100 -12.83 4.35 1.86
CA PHE A 100 -13.32 4.44 0.50
C PHE A 100 -14.57 5.32 0.43
N PRO A 101 -14.82 6.02 -0.69
CA PRO A 101 -15.82 7.09 -0.70
C PRO A 101 -17.25 6.61 -0.95
N ASN A 102 -17.43 5.34 -1.33
CA ASN A 102 -18.72 4.80 -1.77
C ASN A 102 -18.89 3.33 -1.41
N THR A 103 -20.08 2.81 -1.67
CA THR A 103 -20.52 1.43 -1.42
C THR A 103 -20.35 0.51 -2.63
N ASN A 104 -19.49 0.87 -3.58
CA ASN A 104 -19.27 0.02 -4.76
C ASN A 104 -18.53 -1.26 -4.38
N THR A 105 -18.82 -2.33 -5.11
CA THR A 105 -18.15 -3.64 -4.96
C THR A 105 -16.69 -3.59 -5.36
N THR A 106 -16.28 -2.64 -6.20
CA THR A 106 -14.89 -2.46 -6.60
C THR A 106 -14.36 -1.13 -6.08
N GLN A 107 -13.21 -1.20 -5.42
CA GLN A 107 -12.49 -0.05 -4.88
C GLN A 107 -11.06 -0.05 -5.41
N TYR A 108 -10.48 1.15 -5.52
CA TYR A 108 -9.10 1.34 -5.95
C TYR A 108 -8.35 2.21 -4.96
N PHE A 109 -7.06 1.92 -4.79
CA PHE A 109 -6.16 2.77 -4.03
C PHE A 109 -4.75 2.75 -4.62
N ASN A 110 -4.00 3.80 -4.35
CA ASN A 110 -2.56 3.85 -4.49
C ASN A 110 -1.91 3.65 -3.12
N ILE A 111 -0.70 3.09 -3.11
CA ILE A 111 0.07 2.80 -1.90
C ILE A 111 1.54 3.14 -2.14
N ALA A 112 2.15 3.69 -1.12
CA ALA A 112 3.57 4.03 -1.04
C ALA A 112 4.08 3.63 0.35
N LEU A 113 5.39 3.38 0.51
CA LEU A 113 5.99 3.42 1.83
C LEU A 113 7.00 4.56 1.93
N LEU A 114 6.98 5.22 3.08
CA LEU A 114 7.81 6.34 3.44
C LEU A 114 8.95 5.86 4.36
N LEU A 115 9.97 5.25 3.78
CA LEU A 115 11.05 4.66 4.56
C LEU A 115 12.13 5.72 4.86
N PRO A 116 12.36 6.08 6.13
CA PRO A 116 13.50 6.92 6.49
C PRO A 116 14.82 6.14 6.34
N SER A 117 15.93 6.86 6.25
CA SER A 117 17.27 6.27 6.04
C SER A 117 17.70 5.29 7.14
N ASP A 118 17.12 5.38 8.34
CA ASP A 118 17.40 4.53 9.49
C ASP A 118 16.49 3.27 9.59
N PHE A 119 15.64 3.00 8.59
CA PHE A 119 14.92 1.73 8.54
C PHE A 119 15.87 0.54 8.37
N GLY A 120 17.02 0.71 7.71
CA GLY A 120 17.96 -0.38 7.48
C GLY A 120 17.51 -1.32 6.35
N ALA A 121 18.44 -2.17 5.90
CA ALA A 121 18.21 -3.12 4.81
C ALA A 121 17.60 -4.40 5.39
N ASP A 122 16.28 -4.56 5.32
CA ASP A 122 15.61 -5.77 5.80
C ASP A 122 14.29 -6.03 5.08
N THR A 123 13.80 -7.26 5.19
CA THR A 123 12.48 -7.65 4.70
C THR A 123 11.40 -7.23 5.69
N TYR A 124 10.46 -6.40 5.23
CA TYR A 124 9.33 -6.00 6.03
C TYR A 124 8.03 -6.59 5.52
N THR A 125 7.39 -7.41 6.33
CA THR A 125 6.09 -7.99 6.03
C THR A 125 4.97 -7.24 6.72
N PHE A 126 3.87 -7.05 6.01
CA PHE A 126 2.62 -6.56 6.57
C PHE A 126 1.44 -7.22 5.85
N THR A 127 0.28 -7.22 6.50
CA THR A 127 -1.00 -7.70 5.96
C THR A 127 -1.89 -6.51 5.68
N LEU A 128 -2.42 -6.42 4.46
CA LEU A 128 -3.49 -5.48 4.14
C LEU A 128 -4.85 -6.13 4.42
N GLN A 129 -5.73 -5.37 5.05
CA GLN A 129 -7.09 -5.80 5.34
C GLN A 129 -8.07 -4.78 4.77
N ALA A 130 -8.96 -5.23 3.90
CA ALA A 130 -10.12 -4.46 3.50
C ALA A 130 -11.35 -4.99 4.24
N GLY A 131 -12.26 -4.09 4.59
CA GLY A 131 -13.46 -4.46 5.32
C GLY A 131 -14.56 -3.42 5.13
N GLY A 132 -15.73 -3.72 5.68
CA GLY A 132 -16.91 -2.89 5.54
C GLY A 132 -18.10 -3.53 6.25
N TYR A 133 -19.26 -2.89 6.11
CA TYR A 133 -20.51 -3.42 6.60
C TYR A 133 -21.25 -4.04 5.41
N PHE A 134 -21.77 -5.26 5.56
CA PHE A 134 -22.39 -6.02 4.48
C PHE A 134 -23.70 -6.65 4.95
N SER A 135 -24.62 -6.92 4.03
CA SER A 135 -25.87 -7.64 4.30
C SER A 135 -25.66 -9.15 4.47
N SER A 136 -24.55 -9.68 3.93
CA SER A 136 -24.11 -11.06 4.07
C SER A 136 -22.58 -11.12 4.04
N SER A 137 -21.99 -12.26 4.42
CA SER A 137 -20.53 -12.42 4.43
C SER A 137 -19.97 -12.30 3.01
N PRO A 138 -19.10 -11.30 2.72
CA PRO A 138 -18.47 -11.18 1.41
C PRO A 138 -17.19 -12.03 1.33
N THR A 139 -16.83 -12.42 0.11
CA THR A 139 -15.44 -12.73 -0.22
C THR A 139 -14.76 -11.45 -0.67
N ILE A 140 -13.53 -11.22 -0.21
CA ILE A 140 -12.73 -10.04 -0.53
C ILE A 140 -11.54 -10.49 -1.36
N THR A 141 -11.39 -9.91 -2.55
CA THR A 141 -10.28 -10.20 -3.46
C THR A 141 -9.45 -8.96 -3.66
N PHE A 142 -8.15 -9.06 -3.42
CA PHE A 142 -7.22 -8.01 -3.81
C PHE A 142 -6.55 -8.36 -5.13
N ALA A 143 -6.21 -7.36 -5.91
CA ALA A 143 -5.39 -7.50 -7.10
C ALA A 143 -4.52 -6.26 -7.30
N PHE A 144 -3.38 -6.40 -7.97
CA PHE A 144 -2.46 -5.31 -8.25
C PHE A 144 -2.22 -5.17 -9.74
N ASN A 145 -1.95 -3.95 -10.19
CA ASN A 145 -1.63 -3.64 -11.58
C ASN A 145 -0.22 -4.16 -11.92
N ASN A 146 -0.15 -5.35 -12.48
CA ASN A 146 1.08 -6.10 -12.63
C ASN A 146 1.81 -5.70 -13.92
N GLN A 147 2.94 -5.02 -13.80
CA GLN A 147 3.71 -4.61 -14.97
C GLN A 147 4.35 -5.82 -15.68
N THR A 148 4.68 -6.89 -14.97
CA THR A 148 5.21 -8.13 -15.57
C THR A 148 4.25 -8.70 -16.62
N TYR A 149 2.94 -8.48 -16.47
CA TYR A 149 1.91 -8.87 -17.44
C TYR A 149 1.36 -7.70 -18.25
N GLY A 150 2.15 -6.64 -18.44
CA GLY A 150 1.83 -5.51 -19.32
C GLY A 150 0.96 -4.42 -18.69
N GLY A 151 0.75 -4.45 -17.37
CA GLY A 151 -0.01 -3.42 -16.67
C GLY A 151 0.66 -2.05 -16.73
N THR A 152 -0.12 -1.04 -17.11
CA THR A 152 0.28 0.37 -17.14
C THR A 152 -0.75 1.22 -16.40
N GLU A 153 -0.44 2.49 -16.13
CA GLU A 153 -1.39 3.43 -15.49
C GLU A 153 -2.65 3.67 -16.35
N ALA A 154 -2.51 3.63 -17.68
CA ALA A 154 -3.61 3.82 -18.62
C ALA A 154 -4.38 2.53 -18.95
N SER A 155 -3.72 1.37 -18.82
CA SER A 155 -4.29 0.06 -19.14
C SER A 155 -3.84 -0.95 -18.07
N PRO A 156 -4.62 -1.10 -16.98
CA PRO A 156 -4.21 -1.95 -15.87
C PRO A 156 -4.35 -3.44 -16.22
N ALA A 157 -3.32 -4.24 -15.91
CA ALA A 157 -3.34 -5.69 -16.04
C ALA A 157 -3.31 -6.32 -14.64
N TYR A 158 -4.49 -6.69 -14.14
CA TYR A 158 -4.62 -7.12 -12.75
C TYR A 158 -4.18 -8.57 -12.52
N THR A 159 -3.30 -8.75 -11.54
CA THR A 159 -3.00 -10.06 -10.95
C THR A 159 -3.57 -10.12 -9.54
N THR A 160 -4.35 -11.17 -9.24
CA THR A 160 -4.95 -11.38 -7.91
C THR A 160 -3.88 -11.70 -6.86
N TRP A 161 -4.01 -11.11 -5.66
CA TRP A 161 -3.25 -11.50 -4.48
C TRP A 161 -3.77 -12.82 -3.90
N GLY A 162 -2.88 -13.80 -3.73
CA GLY A 162 -3.00 -14.91 -2.80
C GLY A 162 -2.30 -14.58 -1.49
N ASN A 163 -1.65 -15.55 -0.84
CA ASN A 163 -0.78 -15.32 0.33
C ASN A 163 0.57 -14.75 -0.13
N TYR A 164 0.74 -13.43 -0.18
CA TYR A 164 1.96 -12.80 -0.69
C TYR A 164 2.53 -11.76 0.29
N SER A 165 3.87 -11.65 0.33
CA SER A 165 4.61 -10.68 1.16
C SER A 165 5.20 -9.56 0.30
N ALA A 166 5.27 -8.35 0.85
CA ALA A 166 6.03 -7.25 0.26
C ALA A 166 7.50 -7.34 0.70
N TYR A 167 8.44 -6.99 -0.18
CA TYR A 167 9.89 -7.03 0.10
C TYR A 167 10.54 -5.66 -0.16
N TYR A 168 11.52 -5.30 0.66
CA TYR A 168 12.36 -4.11 0.52
C TYR A 168 13.83 -4.47 0.83
N SER A 169 14.79 -3.82 0.17
CA SER A 169 16.20 -3.86 0.59
C SER A 169 16.90 -2.56 0.19
N SER A 170 17.62 -1.91 1.12
CA SER A 170 18.46 -0.75 0.80
C SER A 170 19.92 -0.96 1.20
N SER A 171 20.85 -0.95 0.24
CA SER A 171 22.27 -0.84 0.57
C SER A 171 22.67 0.65 0.64
N GLY A 172 22.74 1.19 1.85
CA GLY A 172 23.42 2.47 2.16
C GLY A 172 22.72 3.76 1.70
N SER A 173 22.17 4.54 2.63
CA SER A 173 21.85 5.96 2.38
C SER A 173 22.01 6.76 3.68
N SER A 174 22.71 7.89 3.60
CA SER A 174 23.03 8.80 4.71
C SER A 174 22.18 10.08 4.73
N THR A 175 21.00 10.10 4.09
CA THR A 175 20.12 11.28 4.07
C THR A 175 18.65 10.93 4.33
N SER A 176 18.04 11.63 5.30
CA SER A 176 16.59 11.63 5.53
C SER A 176 15.89 12.35 4.37
N SER A 177 15.26 11.57 3.51
CA SER A 177 14.37 12.05 2.45
C SER A 177 13.07 11.25 2.49
N ILE A 178 12.00 11.77 1.91
CA ILE A 178 10.77 11.01 1.65
C ILE A 178 11.17 10.02 0.53
N ILE A 179 11.65 8.82 0.89
CA ILE A 179 12.20 7.85 -0.06
C ILE A 179 11.08 6.95 -0.60
N PRO A 180 10.72 7.02 -1.90
CA PRO A 180 9.92 5.99 -2.56
C PRO A 180 10.74 4.70 -2.74
N ILE A 181 10.10 3.54 -2.68
CA ILE A 181 10.77 2.24 -2.54
C ILE A 181 11.24 1.62 -3.86
N TYR A 182 12.56 1.52 -4.07
CA TYR A 182 13.23 0.69 -5.09
C TYR A 182 14.34 -0.17 -4.50
N LEU A 183 14.72 -1.28 -5.17
CA LEU A 183 16.02 -1.38 -5.87
C LEU A 183 16.32 -2.71 -6.59
N GLY A 184 17.10 -2.59 -7.67
CA GLY A 184 17.87 -3.62 -8.36
C GLY A 184 18.16 -3.27 -9.84
N GLY A 185 18.94 -2.23 -10.19
CA GLY A 185 20.38 -2.33 -10.45
C GLY A 185 20.84 -1.38 -11.58
N SER A 186 21.91 -0.62 -11.29
CA SER A 186 22.70 0.35 -12.08
C SER A 186 22.02 1.43 -12.93
N ASN A 187 22.29 2.68 -12.52
CA ASN A 187 22.46 3.87 -13.35
C ASN A 187 21.27 4.32 -14.21
N THR A 188 20.07 4.40 -13.62
CA THR A 188 19.09 5.50 -13.78
C THR A 188 17.90 5.21 -12.85
N ILE A 189 17.42 6.21 -12.11
CA ILE A 189 16.43 6.08 -11.02
C ILE A 189 15.01 6.04 -11.62
N ASN A 190 14.14 5.07 -11.26
CA ASN A 190 12.71 5.03 -11.64
C ASN A 190 11.82 4.28 -10.61
N GLU A 191 10.53 4.68 -10.52
CA GLU A 191 9.57 4.38 -9.45
C GLU A 191 8.53 3.22 -9.67
N GLU A 192 8.36 2.29 -8.73
CA GLU A 192 7.79 0.92 -8.68
C GLU A 192 7.54 0.31 -7.23
N MET A 193 6.82 -0.81 -7.09
CA MET A 193 6.69 -1.60 -5.83
C MET A 193 6.74 -3.08 -6.20
N TRP A 194 7.29 -3.98 -5.35
CA TRP A 194 7.41 -5.40 -5.68
C TRP A 194 6.64 -6.30 -4.71
N ILE A 195 5.86 -7.23 -5.24
CA ILE A 195 5.16 -8.27 -4.46
C ILE A 195 5.81 -9.62 -4.76
N GLN A 196 6.18 -10.35 -3.71
CA GLN A 196 6.67 -11.73 -3.84
C GLN A 196 5.49 -12.67 -4.12
N THR A 197 5.52 -13.32 -5.27
CA THR A 197 4.64 -14.43 -5.63
C THR A 197 5.28 -15.76 -5.25
N ALA A 198 4.45 -16.70 -4.80
CA ALA A 198 4.83 -18.06 -4.41
C ALA A 198 4.87 -18.97 -5.64
#